data_AF-A0A382Y6V6-F1
#
_entry.id   AF-A0A382Y6V6-F1
#
_cell.length_a   1.000
_cell.length_b   1.000
_cell.length_c   1.000
_cell.angle_alpha   90.00
_cell.angle_beta   90.00
_cell.angle_gamma   90.00
#
_symmetry.space_group_name_H-M   'P 1'
#
loop_
_entity.id
_entity.type
_entity.pdbx_description
1 polymer ?
#
loop_
_entity_poly.entity_id
_entity_poly.type
_entity_poly.pdbx_seq_one_letter_code
_entity_poly.pdbx_strand_id
1 'polypeptide(L)'
;RPRAGDSMRSISGIRILALAACLGLAGPVFAVVIHESALISPETLDPGDEFGASVGLGAEQLFGGAPGAVSEVGEVFRFSRVEGAWQGDIPISPVSAERFGFTLALSTDELGDPWIVVGQKRYNTLFGWIPARITTVGFIDDGSSSTSSANGSSSSADDFASAVAISAGGAVRTALAGAPRRVQTTDAVTSVSVLFVGSGYANDDIGAIVTFSGGGGEGAQGEIASVSSGGEINSIRITEGGSGYTSNPSVVIPQAVGGGIPATG
;
A
#
# COMPACT_ATOMS: atom_id res chain seq x y z
N ARG A 1 -53.74 18.22 16.21
CA ARG A 1 -52.62 19.18 16.39
C ARG A 1 -51.32 18.47 16.02
N PRO A 2 -50.56 18.96 15.04
CA PRO A 2 -49.10 18.84 15.08
C PRO A 2 -48.39 20.21 14.90
N ARG A 3 -47.30 20.41 15.66
CA ARG A 3 -46.24 21.43 15.50
C ARG A 3 -44.93 20.64 15.64
N ALA A 4 -44.11 20.57 14.60
CA ALA A 4 -43.03 21.50 14.22
C ALA A 4 -41.67 20.99 14.74
N GLY A 5 -40.77 20.68 13.81
CA GLY A 5 -39.42 20.20 14.04
C GLY A 5 -38.74 19.83 12.72
N ASP A 6 -38.88 20.71 11.73
CA ASP A 6 -38.26 20.64 10.41
C ASP A 6 -37.01 21.53 10.46
N SER A 7 -35.79 20.94 10.48
CA SER A 7 -34.57 21.59 9.97
C SER A 7 -33.34 20.66 10.05
N MET A 8 -32.97 20.06 8.93
CA MET A 8 -31.56 20.08 8.50
C MET A 8 -31.52 20.31 7.00
N ARG A 9 -31.44 21.60 6.63
CA ARG A 9 -31.18 22.07 5.29
C ARG A 9 -29.66 22.19 5.14
N SER A 10 -29.06 21.45 4.23
CA SER A 10 -27.69 21.69 3.75
C SER A 10 -27.47 20.93 2.43
N ILE A 11 -27.01 21.50 1.31
CA ILE A 11 -26.61 22.87 0.97
C ILE A 11 -26.79 23.10 -0.55
N SER A 12 -27.20 24.34 -0.86
CA SER A 12 -27.07 25.13 -2.10
C SER A 12 -27.58 24.60 -3.44
N GLY A 13 -28.81 25.03 -3.75
CA GLY A 13 -29.20 25.28 -5.12
C GLY A 13 -28.31 26.33 -5.80
N ILE A 14 -28.00 26.05 -7.07
CA ILE A 14 -27.35 26.90 -8.06
C ILE A 14 -27.82 28.37 -7.92
N ARG A 15 -26.94 29.26 -7.44
CA ARG A 15 -27.12 30.72 -7.61
C ARG A 15 -26.21 31.19 -8.73
N ILE A 16 -26.77 31.29 -9.94
CA ILE A 16 -26.15 31.98 -11.07
C ILE A 16 -26.12 33.47 -10.73
N LEU A 17 -24.97 33.99 -10.30
CA LEU A 17 -24.75 35.44 -10.22
C LEU A 17 -24.07 35.90 -11.52
N ALA A 18 -24.86 36.08 -12.58
CA ALA A 18 -24.38 36.80 -13.76
C ALA A 18 -24.37 38.30 -13.48
N LEU A 19 -23.25 38.83 -12.97
CA LEU A 19 -23.06 40.29 -12.85
C LEU A 19 -22.65 40.85 -14.23
N ALA A 20 -23.63 41.03 -15.13
CA ALA A 20 -23.41 41.80 -16.35
C ALA A 20 -23.40 43.29 -15.99
N ALA A 21 -22.22 43.84 -15.71
CA ALA A 21 -22.05 45.28 -15.55
C ALA A 21 -22.43 45.98 -16.86
N CYS A 22 -23.43 46.85 -16.75
CA CYS A 22 -23.93 47.74 -17.78
C CYS A 22 -22.81 48.68 -18.26
N LEU A 23 -22.13 48.35 -19.36
CA LEU A 23 -21.32 49.28 -20.16
C LEU A 23 -21.00 48.69 -21.55
N GLY A 24 -22.01 48.63 -22.41
CA GLY A 24 -21.90 48.88 -23.87
C GLY A 24 -20.88 48.15 -24.75
N LEU A 25 -20.17 47.12 -24.30
CA LEU A 25 -19.22 46.36 -25.12
C LEU A 25 -19.70 44.92 -25.27
N ALA A 26 -20.23 44.61 -26.45
CA ALA A 26 -20.60 43.26 -26.88
C ALA A 26 -19.34 42.42 -27.13
N GLY A 27 -18.73 41.91 -26.06
CA GLY A 27 -17.81 40.78 -26.12
C GLY A 27 -18.54 39.47 -25.77
N PRO A 28 -18.06 38.29 -26.25
CA PRO A 28 -18.63 37.03 -25.83
C PRO A 28 -18.46 36.85 -24.31
N VAL A 29 -19.58 36.70 -23.60
CA VAL A 29 -19.58 36.35 -22.18
C VAL A 29 -19.22 34.87 -22.09
N PHE A 30 -17.98 34.57 -21.70
CA PHE A 30 -17.59 33.20 -21.33
C PHE A 30 -18.18 32.90 -19.95
N ALA A 31 -19.20 32.05 -19.90
CA ALA A 31 -19.67 31.50 -18.63
C ALA A 31 -18.61 30.52 -18.11
N VAL A 32 -17.91 30.91 -17.04
CA VAL A 32 -17.08 29.97 -16.28
C VAL A 32 -18.02 29.16 -15.39
N VAL A 33 -18.25 27.90 -15.76
CA VAL A 33 -18.98 26.95 -14.91
C VAL A 33 -18.02 26.47 -13.84
N ILE A 34 -18.14 27.04 -12.63
CA ILE A 34 -17.51 26.50 -11.43
C ILE A 34 -18.36 25.33 -10.94
N HIS A 35 -17.86 24.10 -11.11
CA HIS A 35 -18.45 22.94 -10.44
C HIS A 35 -18.06 23.01 -8.95
N GLU A 36 -19.04 23.25 -8.08
CA GLU A 36 -18.84 23.10 -6.64
C GLU A 36 -18.53 21.62 -6.37
N SER A 37 -17.42 21.35 -5.69
CA SER A 37 -17.00 19.99 -5.35
C SER A 37 -17.94 19.42 -4.29
N ALA A 38 -18.99 18.73 -4.73
CA ALA A 38 -19.86 17.98 -3.83
C ALA A 38 -19.10 16.76 -3.30
N LEU A 39 -19.00 16.65 -1.98
CA LEU A 39 -18.48 15.45 -1.33
C LEU A 39 -19.51 14.33 -1.50
N ILE A 40 -19.08 13.20 -2.06
CA ILE A 40 -19.92 12.02 -2.24
C ILE A 40 -19.61 11.06 -1.10
N SER A 41 -20.64 10.70 -0.32
CA SER A 41 -20.54 9.70 0.73
C SER A 41 -21.82 8.86 0.70
N PRO A 42 -21.74 7.54 0.48
CA PRO A 42 -22.88 6.63 0.62
C PRO A 42 -23.53 6.73 2.01
N GLU A 43 -24.84 6.51 2.08
CA GLU A 43 -25.60 6.61 3.34
C GLU A 43 -25.46 5.35 4.20
N THR A 44 -25.03 4.23 3.61
CA THR A 44 -24.98 2.90 4.25
C THR A 44 -23.65 2.56 4.91
N LEU A 45 -22.68 3.49 4.94
CA LEU A 45 -21.34 3.24 5.47
C LEU A 45 -21.29 3.35 6.99
N ASP A 46 -20.59 2.40 7.62
CA ASP A 46 -20.23 2.50 9.02
C ASP A 46 -18.98 3.40 9.19
N PRO A 47 -18.86 4.11 10.34
CA PRO A 47 -17.66 4.86 10.66
C PRO A 47 -16.41 3.96 10.61
N GLY A 48 -15.49 4.26 9.71
CA GLY A 48 -14.25 3.49 9.51
C GLY A 48 -14.27 2.53 8.32
N ASP A 49 -15.30 2.55 7.47
CA ASP A 49 -15.34 1.69 6.27
C ASP A 49 -14.40 2.13 5.13
N GLU A 50 -13.65 3.21 5.31
CA GLU A 50 -12.61 3.69 4.38
C GLU A 50 -13.11 3.92 2.94
N PHE A 51 -14.34 4.43 2.77
CA PHE A 51 -14.86 4.75 1.45
C PHE A 51 -13.93 5.72 0.69
N GLY A 52 -13.66 5.39 -0.57
CA GLY A 52 -12.71 6.09 -1.41
C GLY A 52 -11.28 5.54 -1.32
N ALA A 53 -11.05 4.43 -0.61
CA ALA A 53 -9.76 3.72 -0.62
C ALA A 53 -9.32 3.30 -2.02
N SER A 54 -10.29 3.04 -2.90
CA SER A 54 -10.05 2.87 -4.33
C SER A 54 -11.14 3.56 -5.15
N VAL A 55 -10.78 4.06 -6.33
CA VAL A 55 -11.69 4.77 -7.22
C VAL A 55 -11.48 4.34 -8.66
N GLY A 56 -12.56 4.09 -9.38
CA GLY A 56 -12.57 3.91 -10.83
C GLY A 56 -13.50 4.90 -11.48
N LEU A 57 -12.98 5.68 -12.43
CA LEU A 57 -13.73 6.76 -13.07
C LEU A 57 -13.85 6.48 -14.57
N GLY A 58 -15.09 6.44 -15.04
CA GLY A 58 -15.46 6.43 -16.45
C GLY A 58 -16.20 7.72 -16.83
N ALA A 59 -16.66 7.80 -18.07
CA ALA A 59 -17.41 8.97 -18.54
C ALA A 59 -18.76 9.13 -17.82
N GLU A 60 -19.50 8.03 -17.66
CA GLU A 60 -20.86 8.00 -17.12
C GLU A 60 -20.97 7.25 -15.78
N GLN A 61 -19.90 6.60 -15.35
CA GLN A 61 -19.89 5.72 -14.18
C GLN A 61 -18.68 6.02 -13.29
N LEU A 62 -18.92 6.05 -11.99
CA LEU A 62 -17.89 6.18 -10.96
C LEU A 62 -18.08 5.03 -9.97
N PHE A 63 -16.99 4.40 -9.59
CA PHE A 63 -16.96 3.35 -8.58
C PHE A 63 -16.05 3.76 -7.44
N GLY A 64 -16.54 3.63 -6.21
CA GLY A 64 -15.77 3.88 -5.00
C GLY A 64 -15.72 2.63 -4.13
N GLY A 65 -14.52 2.16 -3.80
CA GLY A 65 -14.32 1.06 -2.87
C GLY A 65 -14.31 1.53 -1.42
N ALA A 66 -14.93 0.74 -0.56
CA ALA A 66 -14.94 0.87 0.89
C ALA A 66 -14.52 -0.48 1.49
N PRO A 67 -13.22 -0.75 1.67
CA PRO A 67 -12.73 -2.05 2.12
C PRO A 67 -13.13 -2.44 3.55
N GLY A 68 -13.87 -1.58 4.28
CA GLY A 68 -14.48 -1.99 5.53
C GLY A 68 -13.43 -2.29 6.60
N ALA A 69 -12.66 -1.30 7.06
CA ALA A 69 -11.63 -1.56 8.07
C ALA A 69 -12.21 -2.04 9.41
N VAL A 70 -13.49 -1.76 9.68
CA VAL A 70 -14.21 -2.18 10.88
C VAL A 70 -15.19 -3.32 10.57
N SER A 71 -15.94 -3.23 9.46
CA SER A 71 -16.89 -4.28 9.06
C SER A 71 -16.20 -5.57 8.58
N GLU A 72 -14.92 -5.49 8.18
CA GLU A 72 -14.09 -6.56 7.58
C GLU A 72 -14.65 -7.18 6.28
N VAL A 73 -15.86 -6.80 5.87
CA VAL A 73 -16.56 -7.27 4.67
C VAL A 73 -16.12 -6.51 3.42
N GLY A 74 -16.19 -5.19 3.51
CA GLY A 74 -15.93 -4.27 2.41
C GLY A 74 -16.96 -4.31 1.28
N GLU A 75 -17.14 -3.17 0.60
CA GLU A 75 -18.15 -2.94 -0.42
C GLU A 75 -17.61 -2.04 -1.54
N VAL A 76 -18.23 -2.09 -2.72
CA VAL A 76 -18.00 -1.12 -3.80
C VAL A 76 -19.32 -0.44 -4.13
N PHE A 77 -19.30 0.88 -4.24
CA PHE A 77 -20.48 1.67 -4.60
C PHE A 77 -20.37 2.15 -6.03
N ARG A 78 -21.48 2.06 -6.76
CA ARG A 78 -21.63 2.57 -8.12
C ARG A 78 -22.45 3.85 -8.14
N PHE A 79 -21.91 4.87 -8.79
CA PHE A 79 -22.53 6.18 -9.03
C PHE A 79 -22.68 6.39 -10.54
N SER A 80 -23.79 6.97 -10.96
CA SER A 80 -24.04 7.37 -12.35
C SER A 80 -23.95 8.87 -12.52
N ARG A 81 -23.48 9.31 -13.68
CA ARG A 81 -23.43 10.74 -14.00
C ARG A 81 -24.79 11.22 -14.51
N VAL A 82 -25.37 12.20 -13.84
CA VAL A 82 -26.66 12.80 -14.19
C VAL A 82 -26.51 14.32 -14.13
N GLU A 83 -26.75 14.99 -15.26
CA GLU A 83 -26.64 16.47 -15.39
C GLU A 83 -25.28 17.03 -14.95
N GLY A 84 -24.21 16.26 -15.14
CA GLY A 84 -22.85 16.64 -14.76
C GLY A 84 -22.50 16.41 -13.29
N ALA A 85 -23.44 15.92 -12.48
CA ALA A 85 -23.23 15.51 -11.09
C ALA A 85 -23.24 13.98 -10.97
N TRP A 86 -22.49 13.44 -10.00
CA TRP A 86 -22.54 12.03 -9.67
C TRP A 86 -23.69 11.76 -8.70
N GLN A 87 -24.54 10.79 -9.02
CA GLN A 87 -25.73 10.43 -8.24
C GLN A 87 -25.85 8.91 -8.07
N GLY A 88 -26.49 8.49 -6.98
CA GLY A 88 -26.79 7.10 -6.63
C GLY A 88 -25.66 6.38 -5.91
N ASP A 89 -25.98 5.45 -5.02
CA ASP A 89 -25.04 4.69 -4.20
C ASP A 89 -25.38 3.20 -4.24
N ILE A 90 -25.45 2.62 -5.44
CA ILE A 90 -25.84 1.21 -5.57
C ILE A 90 -24.70 0.33 -5.02
N PRO A 91 -24.94 -0.41 -3.92
CA PRO A 91 -23.94 -1.29 -3.36
C PRO A 91 -23.71 -2.49 -4.29
N ILE A 92 -22.44 -2.82 -4.51
CA ILE A 92 -22.00 -4.04 -5.18
C ILE A 92 -21.39 -4.92 -4.10
N SER A 93 -22.19 -5.88 -3.65
CA SER A 93 -21.78 -6.80 -2.60
C SER A 93 -20.83 -7.86 -3.15
N PRO A 94 -19.83 -8.28 -2.35
CA PRO A 94 -18.86 -9.27 -2.79
C PRO A 94 -19.45 -10.68 -2.89
N VAL A 95 -18.83 -11.51 -3.74
CA VAL A 95 -19.02 -12.98 -3.74
C VAL A 95 -18.35 -13.67 -2.53
N SER A 96 -17.35 -13.02 -1.92
CA SER A 96 -16.76 -13.42 -0.62
C SER A 96 -16.38 -12.17 0.18
N ALA A 97 -16.97 -12.04 1.37
CA ALA A 97 -17.08 -10.83 2.18
C ALA A 97 -15.82 -10.48 3.00
N GLU A 98 -14.68 -10.24 2.35
CA GLU A 98 -13.42 -10.01 3.06
C GLU A 98 -12.61 -8.87 2.42
N ARG A 99 -12.72 -7.66 3.01
CA ARG A 99 -12.12 -6.39 2.55
C ARG A 99 -12.26 -6.09 1.06
N PHE A 100 -13.44 -6.34 0.50
CA PHE A 100 -13.75 -6.05 -0.90
C PHE A 100 -13.75 -4.54 -1.18
N GLY A 101 -13.24 -4.12 -2.34
CA GLY A 101 -13.06 -2.70 -2.65
C GLY A 101 -11.69 -2.14 -2.25
N PHE A 102 -10.73 -2.98 -1.89
CA PHE A 102 -9.38 -2.52 -1.51
C PHE A 102 -8.62 -1.88 -2.68
N THR A 103 -8.76 -2.41 -3.89
CA THR A 103 -8.26 -1.79 -5.12
C THR A 103 -9.29 -1.96 -6.22
N LEU A 104 -9.27 -1.07 -7.21
CA LEU A 104 -10.25 -1.06 -8.29
C LEU A 104 -9.59 -0.65 -9.60
N ALA A 105 -9.93 -1.37 -10.68
CA ALA A 105 -9.68 -0.95 -12.05
C ALA A 105 -10.98 -1.02 -12.85
N LEU A 106 -11.21 -0.05 -13.73
CA LEU A 106 -12.39 0.06 -14.56
C LEU A 106 -11.99 0.03 -16.04
N SER A 107 -12.76 -0.70 -16.84
CA SER A 107 -12.85 -0.51 -18.28
C SER A 107 -14.31 -0.41 -18.67
N THR A 108 -14.62 0.43 -19.65
CA THR A 108 -15.90 0.38 -20.34
C THR A 108 -15.75 -0.42 -21.65
N ASP A 109 -16.83 -0.99 -22.16
CA ASP A 109 -16.88 -1.46 -23.55
C ASP A 109 -17.35 -0.34 -24.50
N GLU A 110 -17.61 -0.72 -25.76
CA GLU A 110 -18.07 0.19 -26.81
C GLU A 110 -19.51 0.68 -26.61
N LEU A 111 -20.31 -0.04 -25.82
CA LEU A 111 -21.68 0.35 -25.46
C LEU A 111 -21.73 1.24 -24.21
N GLY A 112 -20.60 1.34 -23.50
CA GLY A 112 -20.48 2.12 -22.28
C GLY A 112 -20.69 1.29 -21.01
N ASP A 113 -20.86 -0.03 -21.13
CA ASP A 113 -21.06 -0.90 -19.99
C ASP A 113 -19.76 -1.07 -19.21
N PRO A 114 -19.80 -0.91 -17.87
CA PRO A 114 -18.62 -1.02 -17.05
C PRO A 114 -18.22 -2.49 -16.83
N TRP A 115 -16.91 -2.69 -16.77
CA TRP A 115 -16.24 -3.89 -16.31
C TRP A 115 -15.23 -3.47 -15.26
N ILE A 116 -15.43 -3.94 -14.04
CA ILE A 116 -14.54 -3.63 -12.92
C ILE A 116 -13.77 -4.86 -12.46
N VAL A 117 -12.54 -4.62 -12.04
CA VAL A 117 -11.73 -5.58 -11.30
C VAL A 117 -11.57 -5.02 -9.91
N VAL A 118 -11.97 -5.79 -8.91
CA VAL A 118 -11.93 -5.41 -7.51
C VAL A 118 -10.99 -6.36 -6.79
N GLY A 119 -9.98 -5.81 -6.12
CA GLY A 119 -9.08 -6.60 -5.29
C GLY A 119 -9.55 -6.68 -3.83
N GLN A 120 -9.16 -7.79 -3.20
CA GLN A 120 -9.38 -8.10 -1.80
C GLN A 120 -8.03 -8.34 -1.14
N LYS A 121 -7.71 -7.55 -0.10
CA LYS A 121 -6.43 -7.66 0.60
C LYS A 121 -6.44 -8.82 1.60
N ARG A 122 -5.32 -9.54 1.69
CA ARG A 122 -5.06 -10.53 2.74
C ARG A 122 -5.25 -9.90 4.12
N TYR A 123 -5.98 -10.55 5.00
CA TYR A 123 -6.15 -10.11 6.38
C TYR A 123 -5.99 -11.28 7.36
N ASN A 124 -5.57 -10.96 8.58
CA ASN A 124 -5.37 -11.94 9.64
C ASN A 124 -6.59 -11.93 10.56
N THR A 125 -7.24 -13.08 10.71
CA THR A 125 -8.34 -13.25 11.67
C THR A 125 -7.87 -14.07 12.86
N LEU A 126 -8.70 -14.12 13.91
CA LEU A 126 -8.48 -14.99 15.06
C LEU A 126 -8.42 -16.49 14.69
N PHE A 127 -8.95 -16.87 13.51
CA PHE A 127 -8.99 -18.25 13.02
C PHE A 127 -7.96 -18.55 11.92
N GLY A 128 -7.07 -17.60 11.63
CA GLY A 128 -5.98 -17.77 10.68
C GLY A 128 -6.02 -16.79 9.51
N TRP A 129 -5.19 -17.08 8.50
CA TRP A 129 -4.97 -16.21 7.36
C TRP A 129 -5.98 -16.46 6.25
N ILE A 130 -6.67 -15.39 5.86
CA ILE A 130 -7.53 -15.37 4.67
C ILE A 130 -6.68 -14.99 3.45
N PRO A 131 -6.77 -15.71 2.32
CA PRO A 131 -6.00 -15.39 1.12
C PRO A 131 -6.51 -14.10 0.43
N ALA A 132 -5.59 -13.35 -0.17
CA ALA A 132 -5.95 -12.25 -1.06
C ALA A 132 -6.56 -12.78 -2.38
N ARG A 133 -7.47 -12.00 -2.98
CA ARG A 133 -8.19 -12.39 -4.20
C ARG A 133 -8.44 -11.22 -5.12
N ILE A 134 -8.80 -11.54 -6.36
CA ILE A 134 -9.41 -10.60 -7.30
C ILE A 134 -10.77 -11.14 -7.72
N THR A 135 -11.72 -10.23 -7.81
CA THR A 135 -13.06 -10.45 -8.36
C THR A 135 -13.26 -9.53 -9.55
N THR A 136 -13.55 -10.09 -10.71
CA THR A 136 -13.98 -9.33 -11.89
C THR A 136 -15.49 -9.31 -11.92
N VAL A 137 -16.08 -8.13 -12.10
CA VAL A 137 -17.52 -7.90 -12.20
C VAL A 137 -17.80 -7.20 -13.54
N GLY A 138 -18.50 -7.89 -14.42
CA GLY A 138 -19.05 -7.31 -15.66
C GLY A 138 -20.53 -7.01 -15.47
N PHE A 139 -20.99 -5.84 -15.92
CA PHE A 139 -22.40 -5.50 -15.93
C PHE A 139 -23.01 -5.83 -17.29
N ILE A 140 -24.21 -6.38 -17.28
CA ILE A 140 -25.01 -6.65 -18.49
C ILE A 140 -26.11 -5.58 -18.54
N ASP A 141 -26.53 -5.19 -19.75
CA ASP A 141 -27.54 -4.16 -20.04
C ASP A 141 -28.82 -4.22 -19.17
N ASP A 142 -29.20 -5.40 -18.67
CA ASP A 142 -30.37 -5.61 -17.81
C ASP A 142 -30.14 -5.31 -16.33
N GLY A 143 -28.95 -4.80 -15.97
CA GLY A 143 -28.54 -4.54 -14.60
C GLY A 143 -28.05 -5.78 -13.85
N SER A 144 -28.03 -6.96 -14.48
CA SER A 144 -27.39 -8.14 -13.91
C SER A 144 -25.87 -8.02 -13.95
N SER A 145 -25.19 -8.69 -13.02
CA SER A 145 -23.72 -8.73 -12.97
C SER A 145 -23.21 -10.15 -13.11
N SER A 146 -22.19 -10.33 -13.95
CA SER A 146 -21.43 -11.56 -14.09
C SER A 146 -20.15 -11.44 -13.27
N THR A 147 -19.91 -12.38 -12.35
CA THR A 147 -18.75 -12.38 -11.46
C THR A 147 -17.82 -13.55 -11.75
N SER A 148 -16.52 -13.30 -11.76
CA SER A 148 -15.49 -14.34 -11.75
C SER A 148 -14.41 -13.99 -10.73
N SER A 149 -13.88 -15.00 -10.01
CA SER A 149 -12.86 -14.78 -8.99
C SER A 149 -11.64 -15.66 -9.20
N ALA A 150 -10.47 -15.13 -8.87
CA ALA A 150 -9.20 -15.84 -8.90
C ALA A 150 -8.41 -15.58 -7.61
N ASN A 151 -7.80 -16.63 -7.07
CA ASN A 151 -7.00 -16.57 -5.85
C ASN A 151 -5.53 -16.32 -6.18
N GLY A 152 -4.87 -15.46 -5.41
CA GLY A 152 -3.41 -15.34 -5.44
C GLY A 152 -2.77 -16.49 -4.66
N SER A 153 -1.84 -17.22 -5.27
CA SER A 153 -1.18 -18.38 -4.66
C SER A 153 0.22 -18.09 -4.12
N SER A 154 0.53 -16.86 -3.68
CA SER A 154 1.85 -16.57 -3.11
C SER A 154 1.89 -16.91 -1.62
N SER A 155 2.89 -17.71 -1.23
CA SER A 155 3.18 -18.16 0.13
C SER A 155 3.61 -17.04 1.11
N SER A 156 3.52 -15.78 0.69
CA SER A 156 3.78 -14.57 1.47
C SER A 156 2.86 -13.50 0.85
N ALA A 157 1.82 -12.99 1.53
CA ALA A 157 1.83 -11.72 2.28
C ALA A 157 2.28 -10.46 1.49
N ASP A 158 2.70 -10.60 0.23
CA ASP A 158 3.21 -9.55 -0.64
C ASP A 158 2.07 -8.78 -1.29
N ASP A 159 1.22 -8.15 -0.45
CA ASP A 159 0.20 -7.17 -0.87
C ASP A 159 -0.47 -7.56 -2.21
N PHE A 160 -0.85 -8.84 -2.39
CA PHE A 160 -1.39 -9.34 -3.66
C PHE A 160 -2.68 -8.59 -3.97
N ALA A 161 -2.86 -8.22 -5.23
CA ALA A 161 -3.91 -7.31 -5.67
C ALA A 161 -3.86 -5.94 -4.97
N SER A 162 -2.69 -5.45 -4.58
CA SER A 162 -2.53 -4.03 -4.17
C SER A 162 -2.60 -3.07 -5.34
N ALA A 163 -2.29 -3.56 -6.53
CA ALA A 163 -2.53 -2.88 -7.79
C ALA A 163 -3.27 -3.83 -8.72
N VAL A 164 -4.27 -3.32 -9.43
CA VAL A 164 -4.99 -4.06 -10.47
C VAL A 164 -5.07 -3.22 -11.74
N ALA A 165 -5.13 -3.90 -12.88
CA ALA A 165 -5.41 -3.29 -14.16
C ALA A 165 -6.29 -4.22 -14.99
N ILE A 166 -7.10 -3.65 -15.89
CA ILE A 166 -7.93 -4.39 -16.84
C ILE A 166 -7.73 -3.83 -18.25
N SER A 167 -7.65 -4.72 -19.25
CA SER A 167 -7.55 -4.32 -20.65
C SER A 167 -8.84 -3.65 -21.14
N ALA A 168 -8.69 -2.62 -21.97
CA ALA A 168 -9.81 -1.96 -22.65
C ALA A 168 -10.40 -2.83 -23.77
N GLY A 169 -11.72 -2.75 -23.97
CA GLY A 169 -12.46 -3.27 -25.13
C GLY A 169 -12.51 -4.80 -25.30
N GLY A 170 -13.50 -5.28 -26.06
CA GLY A 170 -13.61 -6.66 -26.54
C GLY A 170 -14.33 -7.67 -25.64
N ALA A 171 -14.66 -8.84 -26.21
CA ALA A 171 -15.35 -9.94 -25.54
C ALA A 171 -14.49 -10.71 -24.52
N VAL A 172 -13.16 -10.60 -24.63
CA VAL A 172 -12.20 -11.21 -23.70
C VAL A 172 -11.37 -10.08 -23.08
N ARG A 173 -11.39 -10.01 -21.75
CA ARG A 173 -10.66 -9.01 -20.98
C ARG A 173 -9.57 -9.68 -20.16
N THR A 174 -8.40 -9.05 -20.12
CA THR A 174 -7.30 -9.50 -19.27
C THR A 174 -7.24 -8.61 -18.04
N ALA A 175 -7.34 -9.22 -16.87
CA ALA A 175 -7.06 -8.57 -15.59
C ALA A 175 -5.63 -8.93 -15.16
N LEU A 176 -4.87 -7.93 -14.69
CA LEU A 176 -3.56 -8.12 -14.09
C LEU A 176 -3.60 -7.75 -12.61
N ALA A 177 -2.95 -8.56 -11.80
CA ALA A 177 -2.78 -8.39 -10.36
C ALA A 177 -1.32 -8.11 -10.03
N GLY A 178 -1.04 -6.99 -9.37
CA GLY A 178 0.27 -6.75 -8.76
C GLY A 178 0.41 -7.57 -7.47
N ALA A 179 1.60 -8.15 -7.27
CA ALA A 179 2.02 -8.77 -6.00
C ALA A 179 3.42 -8.27 -5.68
N PRO A 180 3.56 -7.05 -5.14
CA PRO A 180 4.87 -6.43 -4.97
C PRO A 180 5.70 -7.22 -3.96
N ARG A 181 6.83 -7.75 -4.41
CA ARG A 181 7.80 -8.38 -3.51
C ARG A 181 8.49 -7.31 -2.70
N ARG A 182 8.35 -7.35 -1.37
CA ARG A 182 9.18 -6.52 -0.48
C ARG A 182 10.61 -7.09 -0.50
N VAL A 183 11.54 -6.38 -1.13
CA VAL A 183 12.97 -6.72 -1.05
C VAL A 183 13.48 -6.18 0.28
N GLN A 184 13.75 -7.09 1.21
CA GLN A 184 14.40 -6.75 2.48
C GLN A 184 15.90 -6.84 2.26
N THR A 185 16.56 -5.71 1.99
CA THR A 185 18.03 -5.65 2.11
C THR A 185 18.31 -5.57 3.61
N THR A 186 18.92 -6.62 4.17
CA THR A 186 19.53 -6.47 5.49
C THR A 186 20.79 -5.63 5.26
N ASP A 187 20.66 -4.31 5.37
CA ASP A 187 21.78 -3.35 5.37
C ASP A 187 22.57 -3.49 6.69
N ALA A 188 23.00 -4.71 6.97
CA ALA A 188 23.56 -5.19 8.23
C ALA A 188 24.96 -5.78 7.96
N VAL A 189 25.83 -5.68 8.96
CA VAL A 189 27.13 -6.34 8.95
C VAL A 189 26.91 -7.85 9.09
N THR A 190 27.36 -8.61 8.08
CA THR A 190 27.19 -10.08 8.07
C THR A 190 28.50 -10.83 8.31
N SER A 191 29.64 -10.19 8.10
CA SER A 191 30.96 -10.77 8.32
C SER A 191 32.01 -9.69 8.54
N VAL A 192 33.11 -10.08 9.20
CA VAL A 192 34.34 -9.29 9.30
C VAL A 192 35.46 -10.12 8.69
N SER A 193 36.16 -9.56 7.70
CA SER A 193 37.40 -10.11 7.20
C SER A 193 38.56 -9.57 8.01
N VAL A 194 39.33 -10.43 8.67
CA VAL A 194 40.55 -10.01 9.36
C VAL A 194 41.68 -9.93 8.33
N LEU A 195 42.18 -8.72 8.04
CA LEU A 195 43.22 -8.47 7.03
C LEU A 195 44.62 -8.74 7.58
N PHE A 196 44.83 -8.38 8.85
CA PHE A 196 46.04 -8.70 9.60
C PHE A 196 45.61 -9.36 10.89
N VAL A 197 45.98 -10.64 11.06
CA VAL A 197 45.53 -11.48 12.19
C VAL A 197 46.14 -11.11 13.54
N GLY A 198 47.14 -10.22 13.53
CA GLY A 198 47.87 -9.78 14.73
C GLY A 198 48.67 -10.90 15.39
N SER A 199 49.18 -10.63 16.59
CA SER A 199 49.92 -11.60 17.40
C SER A 199 49.71 -11.33 18.89
N GLY A 200 49.91 -12.35 19.74
CA GLY A 200 49.87 -12.20 21.20
C GLY A 200 48.47 -12.39 21.81
N TYR A 201 47.47 -12.72 21.00
CA TYR A 201 46.13 -13.09 21.47
C TYR A 201 46.17 -14.45 22.18
N ALA A 202 45.34 -14.63 23.19
CA ALA A 202 45.21 -15.85 23.98
C ALA A 202 43.73 -16.27 24.11
N ASN A 203 43.48 -17.42 24.76
CA ASN A 203 42.12 -17.88 25.03
C ASN A 203 41.31 -16.87 25.86
N ASP A 204 41.98 -16.05 26.68
CA ASP A 204 41.36 -15.00 27.49
C ASP A 204 40.83 -13.82 26.64
N ASP A 205 41.27 -13.68 25.38
CA ASP A 205 40.77 -12.68 24.43
C ASP A 205 39.49 -13.13 23.69
N ILE A 206 39.12 -14.42 23.77
CA ILE A 206 37.88 -14.94 23.15
C ILE A 206 36.67 -14.31 23.88
N GLY A 207 35.74 -13.76 23.10
CA GLY A 207 34.61 -12.98 23.63
C GLY A 207 34.92 -11.48 23.82
N ALA A 208 36.13 -11.02 23.53
CA ALA A 208 36.44 -9.59 23.54
C ALA A 208 35.64 -8.86 22.45
N ILE A 209 35.03 -7.73 22.83
CA ILE A 209 34.13 -6.95 21.97
C ILE A 209 34.91 -6.28 20.84
N VAL A 210 34.43 -6.48 19.60
CA VAL A 210 34.87 -5.80 18.39
C VAL A 210 33.94 -4.62 18.12
N THR A 211 34.52 -3.43 17.93
CA THR A 211 33.73 -2.19 17.78
C THR A 211 33.55 -1.84 16.31
N PHE A 212 32.33 -1.45 15.95
CA PHE A 212 31.96 -1.00 14.60
C PHE A 212 31.62 0.50 14.65
N SER A 213 32.12 1.27 13.68
CA SER A 213 31.83 2.71 13.58
C SER A 213 31.81 3.19 12.12
N GLY A 214 31.03 4.23 11.82
CA GLY A 214 30.87 4.73 10.46
C GLY A 214 29.95 3.82 9.61
N GLY A 215 30.01 3.94 8.29
CA GLY A 215 29.17 3.14 7.38
C GLY A 215 27.72 3.60 7.25
N GLY A 216 27.30 4.61 8.01
CA GLY A 216 25.93 5.17 8.01
C GLY A 216 24.90 4.36 8.79
N GLY A 217 25.27 3.20 9.32
CA GLY A 217 24.41 2.33 10.13
C GLY A 217 24.77 2.34 11.62
N GLU A 218 23.94 1.66 12.41
CA GLU A 218 24.11 1.52 13.86
C GLU A 218 23.83 0.09 14.35
N GLY A 219 24.28 -0.21 15.57
CA GLY A 219 23.91 -1.44 16.28
C GLY A 219 24.62 -2.71 15.82
N ALA A 220 25.76 -2.62 15.13
CA ALA A 220 26.57 -3.80 14.87
C ALA A 220 27.41 -4.15 16.11
N GLN A 221 27.40 -5.43 16.48
CA GLN A 221 28.18 -6.00 17.58
C GLN A 221 28.87 -7.27 17.11
N GLY A 222 30.07 -7.50 17.61
CA GLY A 222 30.83 -8.70 17.31
C GLY A 222 31.88 -8.97 18.37
N GLU A 223 32.43 -10.17 18.34
CA GLU A 223 33.40 -10.64 19.32
C GLU A 223 34.46 -11.53 18.66
N ILE A 224 35.64 -11.61 19.26
CA ILE A 224 36.66 -12.58 18.86
C ILE A 224 36.13 -13.99 19.14
N ALA A 225 35.96 -14.80 18.09
CA ALA A 225 35.35 -16.12 18.22
C ALA A 225 36.38 -17.23 18.42
N SER A 226 37.59 -17.08 17.86
CA SER A 226 38.67 -18.05 18.06
C SER A 226 40.05 -17.46 17.80
N VAL A 227 41.03 -18.02 18.50
CA VAL A 227 42.46 -17.66 18.44
C VAL A 227 43.28 -18.92 18.19
N SER A 228 44.37 -18.82 17.43
CA SER A 228 45.28 -19.93 17.15
C SER A 228 46.24 -20.18 18.33
N SER A 229 46.84 -21.37 18.41
CA SER A 229 47.89 -21.64 19.40
C SER A 229 49.16 -20.79 19.21
N GLY A 230 49.32 -20.16 18.05
CA GLY A 230 50.37 -19.18 17.75
C GLY A 230 50.05 -17.74 18.16
N GLY A 231 48.83 -17.50 18.67
CA GLY A 231 48.38 -16.20 19.17
C GLY A 231 47.81 -15.25 18.12
N GLU A 232 47.22 -15.79 17.06
CA GLU A 232 46.60 -15.06 15.94
C GLU A 232 45.06 -15.19 16.00
N ILE A 233 44.32 -14.17 15.56
CA ILE A 233 42.85 -14.27 15.46
C ILE A 233 42.46 -15.11 14.23
N ASN A 234 41.67 -16.16 14.46
CA ASN A 234 41.17 -17.03 13.39
C ASN A 234 39.81 -16.58 12.86
N SER A 235 38.94 -16.05 13.72
CA SER A 235 37.60 -15.60 13.32
C SER A 235 36.98 -14.61 14.29
N ILE A 236 36.12 -13.75 13.75
CA ILE A 236 35.24 -12.85 14.49
C ILE A 236 33.81 -13.29 14.24
N ARG A 237 33.02 -13.44 15.31
CA ARG A 237 31.59 -13.71 15.22
C ARG A 237 30.85 -12.38 15.34
N ILE A 238 29.95 -12.13 14.39
CA ILE A 238 28.95 -11.07 14.53
C ILE A 238 27.83 -11.59 15.42
N THR A 239 27.57 -10.89 16.51
CA THR A 239 26.48 -11.20 17.45
C THR A 239 25.22 -10.42 17.12
N GLU A 240 25.37 -9.20 16.59
CA GLU A 240 24.30 -8.40 16.01
C GLU A 240 24.79 -7.69 14.75
N GLY A 241 24.10 -7.83 13.62
CA GLY A 241 24.52 -7.21 12.36
C GLY A 241 24.19 -5.71 12.27
N GLY A 242 23.36 -5.19 13.17
CA GLY A 242 22.84 -3.82 13.11
C GLY A 242 21.96 -3.56 11.89
N SER A 243 21.77 -2.27 11.55
CA SER A 243 20.96 -1.85 10.40
C SER A 243 21.38 -0.49 9.84
N GLY A 244 21.04 -0.24 8.58
CA GLY A 244 21.24 1.07 7.92
C GLY A 244 22.65 1.29 7.38
N TYR A 245 23.49 0.26 7.32
CA TYR A 245 24.82 0.36 6.74
C TYR A 245 24.72 0.57 5.21
N THR A 246 25.06 1.77 4.77
CA THR A 246 25.08 2.17 3.34
C THR A 246 26.48 2.13 2.75
N SER A 247 27.52 2.01 3.59
CA SER A 247 28.89 1.69 3.21
C SER A 247 29.55 0.81 4.28
N ASN A 248 30.73 0.26 4.00
CA ASN A 248 31.47 -0.56 4.96
C ASN A 248 31.79 0.26 6.24
N PRO A 249 31.46 -0.25 7.45
CA PRO A 249 31.91 0.37 8.69
C PRO A 249 33.41 0.11 8.93
N SER A 250 34.04 0.96 9.72
CA SER A 250 35.37 0.73 10.28
C SER A 250 35.27 -0.24 11.45
N VAL A 251 36.10 -1.29 11.44
CA VAL A 251 36.14 -2.32 12.46
C VAL A 251 37.39 -2.13 13.33
N VAL A 252 37.21 -2.05 14.65
CA VAL A 252 38.31 -1.94 15.61
C VAL A 252 38.33 -3.18 16.50
N ILE A 253 39.42 -3.93 16.38
CA ILE A 253 39.71 -5.11 17.19
C ILE A 253 40.53 -4.65 18.41
N PRO A 254 40.19 -5.08 19.64
CA PRO A 254 40.94 -4.71 20.83
C PRO A 254 42.38 -5.27 20.79
N GLN A 255 43.27 -4.64 21.56
CA GLN A 255 44.63 -5.14 21.78
C GLN A 255 44.57 -6.46 22.53
N ALA A 256 45.50 -7.36 22.23
CA ALA A 256 45.64 -8.63 22.94
C ALA A 256 46.03 -8.41 24.41
N VAL A 257 45.41 -9.15 25.33
CA VAL A 257 45.70 -9.10 26.77
C VAL A 257 47.15 -9.47 27.07
N GLY A 258 47.74 -10.38 26.29
CA GLY A 258 49.14 -10.81 26.43
C GLY A 258 50.18 -9.80 25.94
N GLY A 259 49.75 -8.69 25.33
CA GLY A 259 50.62 -7.78 24.59
C GLY A 259 51.07 -8.37 23.25
N GLY A 260 51.16 -7.55 22.20
CA GLY A 260 51.51 -8.01 20.86
C GLY A 260 51.19 -6.99 19.76
N ILE A 261 51.15 -7.44 18.51
CA ILE A 261 50.77 -6.60 17.37
C ILE A 261 49.25 -6.72 17.19
N PRO A 262 48.49 -5.60 17.23
CA PRO A 262 47.05 -5.65 17.07
C PRO A 262 46.63 -6.12 15.68
N ALA A 263 45.53 -6.88 15.64
CA ALA A 263 44.86 -7.25 14.42
C ALA A 263 44.08 -6.07 13.82
N THR A 264 43.83 -6.11 12.50
CA THR A 264 42.99 -5.14 11.80
C THR A 264 42.03 -5.86 10.84
N GLY A 265 40.78 -5.38 10.78
CA GLY A 265 39.73 -5.92 9.92
C GLY A 265 39.13 -4.88 8.98
#